data_AF-A0A382DL40-F1
#
_entry.id   AF-A0A382DL40-F1
#
_cell.length_a   1.000
_cell.length_b   1.000
_cell.length_c   1.000
_cell.angle_alpha   90.00
_cell.angle_beta   90.00
_cell.angle_gamma   90.00
#
_symmetry.space_group_name_H-M   'P 1'
#
loop_
_entity.id
_entity.type
_entity.pdbx_description
1 polymer ?
#
loop_
_entity_poly.entity_id
_entity_poly.type
_entity_poly.pdbx_seq_one_letter_code
_entity_poly.pdbx_strand_id
1 'polypeptide(L)' 'MGKMSFASRDTAKASEIFGEMLKDKECSIFLTLAGSTSAGGCMQIYSDLAKYNMIDAIVATGASIIDMDFF' A
#
# COMPACT_ATOMS: atom_id res chain seq x y z
N MET A 1 8.13 -11.00 -12.15
CA MET A 1 9.41 -10.25 -12.16
C MET A 1 10.55 -10.96 -11.41
N GLY A 2 10.32 -12.10 -10.74
CA GLY A 2 11.35 -12.76 -9.92
C GLY A 2 12.60 -13.27 -10.66
N LYS A 3 12.56 -13.39 -12.00
CA LYS A 3 13.71 -13.74 -12.84
C LYS A 3 14.48 -12.53 -13.39
N MET A 4 14.08 -11.31 -13.03
CA MET A 4 14.75 -10.06 -13.40
C MET A 4 15.73 -9.61 -12.29
N SER A 5 16.66 -8.70 -12.60
CA SER A 5 17.72 -8.28 -11.68
C SER A 5 17.33 -7.13 -10.73
N PHE A 6 18.08 -7.01 -9.62
CA PHE A 6 18.02 -5.89 -8.64
C PHE A 6 16.60 -5.64 -8.08
N ALA A 7 16.15 -4.39 -8.06
CA ALA A 7 14.88 -3.96 -7.48
C ALA A 7 13.67 -4.70 -8.06
N SER A 8 13.72 -5.16 -9.32
CA SER A 8 12.62 -5.91 -9.93
C SER A 8 12.33 -7.24 -9.20
N ARG A 9 13.37 -7.86 -8.64
CA ARG A 9 13.23 -9.09 -7.86
C ARG A 9 12.66 -8.81 -6.47
N ASP A 10 13.07 -7.70 -5.86
CA ASP A 10 12.58 -7.29 -4.55
C ASP A 10 11.09 -6.93 -4.62
N THR A 11 10.66 -6.22 -5.67
CA THR A 11 9.23 -5.96 -5.93
C THR A 11 8.44 -7.24 -6.16
N ALA A 12 8.99 -8.21 -6.90
CA ALA A 12 8.33 -9.51 -7.09
C ALA A 12 8.11 -10.22 -5.75
N LYS A 13 9.14 -10.26 -4.91
CA LYS A 13 9.07 -10.88 -3.58
C LYS A 13 8.11 -10.14 -2.65
N ALA A 14 8.10 -8.81 -2.67
CA ALA A 14 7.16 -8.01 -1.89
C ALA A 14 5.71 -8.28 -2.30
N SER A 15 5.44 -8.41 -3.60
CA SER A 15 4.11 -8.77 -4.10
C SER A 15 3.68 -10.18 -3.71
N GLU A 16 4.61 -11.14 -3.66
CA GLU A 16 4.34 -12.50 -3.19
C GLU A 16 3.95 -12.49 -1.71
N ILE A 17 4.73 -11.82 -0.86
CA ILE A 17 4.45 -11.67 0.58
C ILE A 17 3.10 -10.99 0.81
N PHE A 18 2.81 -9.89 0.12
CA PHE A 18 1.52 -9.23 0.24
C PHE A 18 0.36 -10.14 -0.19
N GLY A 19 0.54 -10.95 -1.24
CA GLY A 19 -0.44 -11.94 -1.66
C GLY A 19 -0.64 -13.09 -0.67
N GLU A 20 0.36 -13.43 0.13
CA GLU A 20 0.23 -14.37 1.26
C GLU A 20 -0.54 -13.73 2.42
N MET A 21 -0.22 -12.48 2.76
CA MET A 21 -0.94 -11.71 3.80
C MET A 21 -2.43 -11.60 3.47
N LEU A 22 -2.80 -11.30 2.22
CA LEU A 22 -4.21 -11.20 1.80
C LEU A 22 -5.00 -12.51 1.91
N LYS A 23 -4.33 -13.67 1.92
CA LYS A 23 -4.99 -14.98 2.03
C LYS A 23 -5.14 -15.42 3.48
N ASP A 24 -4.33 -14.88 4.37
CA ASP A 24 -4.36 -15.18 5.79
C ASP A 24 -5.40 -14.31 6.50
N LYS A 25 -6.46 -14.95 7.01
CA LYS A 25 -7.57 -14.25 7.68
C LYS A 25 -7.22 -13.75 9.07
N GLU A 26 -6.16 -14.27 9.68
CA GLU A 26 -5.68 -13.83 10.99
C GLU A 26 -4.60 -12.74 10.85
N CYS A 27 -4.20 -12.41 9.62
CA CYS A 27 -3.20 -11.38 9.35
C CYS A 27 -3.87 -10.00 9.25
N SER A 28 -3.44 -9.06 10.10
CA SER A 28 -3.83 -7.66 9.99
C SER A 28 -2.81 -6.87 9.16
N ILE A 29 -3.30 -6.15 8.15
CA ILE A 29 -2.52 -5.43 7.17
C ILE A 29 -2.58 -3.92 7.44
N PHE A 30 -1.41 -3.34 7.75
CA PHE A 30 -1.27 -1.91 8.02
C PHE A 30 -0.63 -1.18 6.84
N LEU A 31 -1.35 -0.22 6.26
CA LEU A 31 -0.81 0.67 5.22
C LEU A 31 -0.21 1.92 5.86
N THR A 32 1.10 2.10 5.74
CA THR A 32 1.78 3.34 6.17
C THR A 32 1.93 4.28 4.98
N LEU A 33 1.33 5.47 5.06
CA LEU A 33 1.34 6.46 3.99
C LEU A 33 2.42 7.52 4.19
N ALA A 34 3.24 7.72 3.17
CA ALA A 34 4.14 8.87 3.05
C ALA A 34 3.46 9.97 2.22
N GLY A 35 3.48 11.22 2.68
CA GLY A 35 2.78 12.31 1.96
C GLY A 35 3.25 12.51 0.52
N SER A 36 4.51 12.21 0.20
CA SER A 36 5.04 12.37 -1.17
C SER A 36 4.42 11.42 -2.19
N THR A 37 3.94 10.23 -1.79
CA THR A 37 3.35 9.26 -2.72
C THR A 37 1.92 9.62 -3.09
N SER A 38 1.19 10.27 -2.19
CA SER A 38 -0.12 10.86 -2.48
C SER A 38 -0.01 11.98 -3.53
N ALA A 39 0.96 12.90 -3.38
CA ALA A 39 1.25 13.92 -4.39
C ALA A 39 1.73 13.34 -5.73
N GLY A 40 2.39 12.17 -5.70
CA GLY A 40 2.79 11.42 -6.89
C GLY A 40 1.63 10.77 -7.65
N GLY A 41 0.38 10.93 -7.20
CA GLY A 41 -0.81 10.43 -7.88
C GLY A 41 -1.25 9.02 -7.43
N CYS A 42 -0.73 8.51 -6.31
CA CYS A 42 -1.09 7.17 -5.81
C CYS A 42 -2.40 7.12 -5.01
N MET A 43 -3.15 8.21 -4.89
CA MET A 43 -4.38 8.25 -4.06
C MET A 43 -5.44 7.23 -4.50
N GLN A 44 -5.60 7.00 -5.81
CA GLN A 44 -6.58 6.04 -6.31
C GLN A 44 -6.28 4.61 -5.87
N ILE A 45 -5.00 4.21 -5.83
CA ILE A 45 -4.65 2.84 -5.40
C ILE A 45 -4.87 2.67 -3.89
N TYR A 46 -4.64 3.70 -3.08
CA TYR A 46 -4.95 3.64 -1.64
C TYR A 46 -6.46 3.51 -1.38
N SER A 47 -7.26 4.25 -2.16
CA SER A 47 -8.72 4.15 -2.13
C SER A 47 -9.20 2.75 -2.50
N ASP A 48 -8.66 2.16 -3.57
CA ASP A 48 -9.00 0.79 -3.98
C ASP A 48 -8.59 -0.25 -2.92
N LEU A 49 -7.41 -0.12 -2.33
CA LEU A 49 -6.95 -1.03 -1.26
C LEU A 49 -7.91 -1.02 -0.06
N ALA A 50 -8.39 0.15 0.35
CA ALA A 50 -9.39 0.26 1.42
C ALA A 50 -10.76 -0.29 0.97
N LYS A 51 -11.22 0.11 -0.23
CA LYS A 51 -12.53 -0.24 -0.76
C LYS A 51 -12.72 -1.75 -0.95
N TYR A 52 -11.67 -2.46 -1.33
CA TYR A 52 -11.71 -3.91 -1.55
C TYR A 52 -11.24 -4.72 -0.33
N ASN A 53 -11.15 -4.11 0.86
CA ASN A 53 -10.72 -4.75 2.10
C ASN A 53 -9.35 -5.44 1.97
N MET A 54 -8.41 -4.81 1.27
CA MET A 54 -7.04 -5.31 1.14
C MET A 54 -6.11 -4.81 2.24
N ILE A 55 -6.60 -3.90 3.10
CA ILE A 55 -5.91 -3.33 4.26
C ILE A 55 -6.90 -3.17 5.41
N ASP A 56 -6.42 -3.25 6.65
CA ASP A 56 -7.24 -3.15 7.86
C ASP A 56 -7.09 -1.81 8.58
N ALA A 57 -5.90 -1.20 8.47
CA ALA A 57 -5.59 0.06 9.14
C ALA A 57 -4.64 0.92 8.32
N ILE A 58 -4.79 2.24 8.42
CA ILE A 58 -3.93 3.24 7.79
C ILE A 58 -3.19 4.03 8.86
N VAL A 59 -1.87 4.15 8.69
CA VAL A 59 -1.01 4.99 9.54
C VAL A 59 -0.45 6.11 8.66
N ALA A 60 -0.79 7.35 8.95
CA ALA A 60 -0.40 8.51 8.17
C ALA A 60 -0.09 9.71 9.06
N THR A 61 0.65 10.68 8.52
CA THR A 61 0.80 12.00 9.17
C THR A 61 -0.45 12.84 8.92
N GLY A 62 -0.73 13.80 9.80
CA GLY A 62 -1.88 14.70 9.64
C GLY A 62 -1.88 15.47 8.31
N ALA A 63 -0.69 15.86 7.82
CA ALA A 63 -0.54 16.53 6.53
C ALA A 63 -0.98 15.64 5.35
N SER A 64 -0.66 14.34 5.36
CA SER A 64 -1.05 13.42 4.28
C SER A 64 -2.57 13.24 4.17
N ILE A 65 -3.30 13.36 5.29
CA ILE A 65 -4.76 13.23 5.31
C ILE A 65 -5.41 14.57 4.95
N ILE A 66 -5.00 15.66 5.61
CA ILE A 66 -5.66 16.96 5.46
C ILE A 66 -5.34 17.61 4.11
N ASP A 67 -4.09 17.62 3.67
CA ASP A 67 -3.68 18.38 2.48
C ASP A 67 -3.94 17.63 1.17
N MET A 68 -4.08 16.29 1.19
CA MET A 68 -4.12 15.48 -0.03
C MET A 68 -5.33 14.56 -0.20
N ASP A 69 -6.14 14.34 0.84
CA ASP A 69 -7.37 13.54 0.76
C ASP A 69 -8.64 14.41 0.78
N PHE A 70 -8.61 15.55 1.48
CA PHE A 70 -9.76 16.47 1.58
C PHE A 70 -9.84 17.53 0.47
N PHE A 71 -8.74 17.80 -0.23
CA PHE A 71 -8.63 18.77 -1.32
C PHE A 71 -8.27 18.08 -2.63
#